data_AF-A0A942P9Y0-F1
#
_entry.id   AF-A0A942P9Y0-F1
#
_cell.length_a   1.000
_cell.length_b   1.000
_cell.length_c   1.000
_cell.angle_alpha   90.00
_cell.angle_beta   90.00
_cell.angle_gamma   90.00
#
_symmetry.space_group_name_H-M   'P 1'
#
loop_
_entity.id
_entity.type
_entity.pdbx_description
1 polymer ?
#
loop_
_entity_poly.entity_id
_entity_poly.type
_entity_poly.pdbx_seq_one_letter_code
_entity_poly.pdbx_strand_id
1 'polypeptide(L)'
;MQIAGSTKRAIVALENSRSLLVITADWMRQKGNTEMADKAVELLSDAPDDWARKEREQDFPTVKRHSLISMWGALEVAIEDTFVQILLNDPFALASVFALGVKGGKGHSVLTERDARMLYRRTESKLRHLPFAESLQQTLASVGLKLIVRSHHATILAEVNEVRNTLLHRGGLIDSRAISRVPSLARYEGTIFPISEDFFLKSFDGISSIVVSMMGAVGEYALSKHWVQHE
;
A
#
# COMPACT_ATOMS: atom_id res chain seq x y z
N MET A 1 6.04 -4.89 -8.80
CA MET A 1 5.34 -5.37 -7.60
C MET A 1 4.44 -6.56 -7.99
N GLN A 2 4.93 -7.80 -7.90
CA GLN A 2 4.29 -9.03 -8.41
C GLN A 2 3.53 -9.84 -7.33
N ILE A 3 3.43 -9.31 -6.11
CA ILE A 3 3.19 -10.08 -4.88
C ILE A 3 1.69 -10.33 -4.60
N ALA A 4 0.79 -9.40 -4.93
CA ALA A 4 -0.66 -9.67 -4.86
C ALA A 4 -1.09 -10.73 -5.90
N GLY A 5 -0.41 -10.74 -7.04
CA GLY A 5 -0.58 -11.78 -8.05
C GLY A 5 -0.09 -13.13 -7.58
N SER A 6 0.98 -13.24 -6.78
CA SER A 6 1.48 -14.54 -6.32
C SER A 6 0.60 -15.18 -5.26
N THR A 7 -0.04 -14.44 -4.35
CA THR A 7 -0.95 -15.05 -3.35
C THR A 7 -2.26 -15.50 -3.98
N LYS A 8 -2.86 -14.68 -4.86
CA LYS A 8 -4.04 -15.10 -5.63
C LYS A 8 -3.70 -16.24 -6.59
N ARG A 9 -2.54 -16.19 -7.26
CA ARG A 9 -2.05 -17.32 -8.07
C ARG A 9 -1.65 -18.52 -7.24
N ALA A 10 -1.22 -18.37 -5.99
CA ALA A 10 -0.94 -19.49 -5.10
C ALA A 10 -2.23 -20.15 -4.65
N ILE A 11 -3.24 -19.38 -4.23
CA ILE A 11 -4.57 -19.89 -3.86
C ILE A 11 -5.25 -20.54 -5.07
N VAL A 12 -5.28 -19.85 -6.22
CA VAL A 12 -5.85 -20.37 -7.47
C VAL A 12 -5.01 -21.51 -8.04
N ALA A 13 -3.68 -21.48 -7.92
CA ALA A 13 -2.85 -22.62 -8.29
C ALA A 13 -3.00 -23.77 -7.30
N LEU A 14 -3.29 -23.55 -6.02
CA LEU A 14 -3.56 -24.61 -5.04
C LEU A 14 -4.92 -25.27 -5.33
N GLU A 15 -5.96 -24.49 -5.62
CA GLU A 15 -7.27 -25.02 -6.03
C GLU A 15 -7.21 -25.72 -7.40
N ASN A 16 -6.54 -25.14 -8.39
CA ASN A 16 -6.43 -25.74 -9.73
C ASN A 16 -5.38 -26.86 -9.81
N SER A 17 -4.32 -26.82 -9.00
CA SER A 17 -3.35 -27.93 -8.91
C SER A 17 -4.00 -29.14 -8.29
N ARG A 18 -5.01 -28.99 -7.42
CA ARG A 18 -5.78 -30.14 -6.95
C ARG A 18 -6.41 -30.90 -8.12
N SER A 19 -7.15 -30.20 -8.97
CA SER A 19 -7.78 -30.81 -10.16
C SER A 19 -6.74 -31.38 -11.12
N LEU A 20 -5.62 -30.69 -11.34
CA LEU A 20 -4.54 -31.19 -12.22
C LEU A 20 -3.80 -32.39 -11.63
N LEU A 21 -3.55 -32.43 -10.32
CA LEU A 21 -2.92 -33.55 -9.63
C LEU A 21 -3.85 -34.76 -9.57
N VAL A 22 -5.17 -34.55 -9.41
CA VAL A 22 -6.18 -35.61 -9.54
C VAL A 22 -6.20 -36.17 -10.97
N ILE A 23 -6.28 -35.31 -11.99
CA ILE A 23 -6.23 -35.72 -13.40
C ILE A 23 -4.91 -36.45 -13.71
N THR A 24 -3.79 -35.98 -13.17
CA THR A 24 -2.47 -36.59 -13.35
C THR A 24 -2.40 -37.97 -12.70
N ALA A 25 -2.90 -38.11 -11.46
CA ALA A 25 -2.94 -39.38 -10.76
C ALA A 25 -3.80 -40.42 -11.52
N ASP A 26 -4.98 -40.01 -12.01
CA ASP A 26 -5.86 -40.90 -12.78
C ASP A 26 -5.24 -41.29 -14.13
N TRP A 27 -4.61 -40.35 -14.82
CA TRP A 27 -3.88 -40.65 -16.06
C TRP A 27 -2.72 -41.62 -15.84
N MET A 28 -1.94 -41.44 -14.77
CA MET A 28 -0.83 -42.33 -14.41
C MET A 28 -1.32 -43.76 -14.08
N ARG A 29 -2.46 -43.89 -13.37
CA ARG A 29 -3.09 -45.19 -13.11
C ARG A 29 -3.52 -45.89 -14.40
N GLN A 30 -4.12 -45.15 -15.34
CA GLN A 30 -4.53 -45.70 -16.64
C GLN A 30 -3.33 -46.20 -17.47
N LYS A 31 -2.14 -45.64 -17.24
CA LYS A 31 -0.87 -46.09 -17.86
C LYS A 31 -0.17 -47.20 -17.09
N GLY A 32 -0.75 -47.70 -15.99
CA GLY A 32 -0.14 -48.72 -15.15
C GLY A 32 1.01 -48.22 -14.28
N ASN A 33 1.22 -46.89 -14.18
CA ASN A 33 2.27 -46.30 -13.35
C ASN A 33 1.69 -45.90 -11.98
N THR A 34 1.42 -46.91 -11.15
CA THR A 34 0.78 -46.73 -9.84
C THR A 34 1.65 -45.94 -8.86
N GLU A 35 2.98 -46.11 -8.88
CA GLU A 35 3.90 -45.40 -7.98
C GLU A 35 3.87 -43.87 -8.19
N MET A 36 3.87 -43.40 -9.44
CA MET A 36 3.73 -41.97 -9.75
C MET A 36 2.36 -41.42 -9.39
N ALA A 37 1.30 -42.23 -9.57
CA ALA A 37 -0.05 -41.84 -9.18
C ALA A 37 -0.16 -41.66 -7.66
N ASP A 38 0.44 -42.56 -6.88
CA ASP A 38 0.42 -42.50 -5.42
C ASP A 38 1.22 -41.30 -4.90
N LYS A 39 2.37 -40.98 -5.50
CA LYS A 39 3.12 -39.73 -5.20
C LYS A 39 2.32 -38.46 -5.52
N ALA A 40 1.55 -38.45 -6.62
CA ALA A 40 0.69 -37.32 -6.95
C ALA A 40 -0.46 -37.15 -5.93
N VAL A 41 -0.98 -38.25 -5.37
CA VAL A 41 -1.98 -38.24 -4.30
C VAL A 41 -1.36 -37.86 -2.94
N GLU A 42 -0.14 -38.26 -2.65
CA GLU A 42 0.61 -37.84 -1.46
C GLU A 42 0.82 -36.31 -1.45
N LEU A 43 1.19 -35.74 -2.60
CA LEU A 43 1.28 -34.28 -2.79
C LEU A 43 -0.06 -33.55 -2.61
N LEU A 44 -1.19 -34.23 -2.89
CA LEU A 44 -2.54 -33.72 -2.59
C LEU A 44 -2.87 -33.75 -1.09
N SER A 45 -2.23 -34.66 -0.35
CA SER A 45 -2.49 -34.90 1.09
C SER A 45 -1.75 -33.89 1.97
N ASP A 46 -0.55 -33.46 1.56
CA ASP A 46 0.38 -32.73 2.43
C ASP A 46 0.37 -31.19 2.30
N ALA A 47 -0.15 -30.61 1.20
CA ALA A 47 0.22 -29.24 0.83
C ALA A 47 -0.81 -28.11 1.15
N PRO A 48 -2.15 -28.27 1.01
CA PRO A 48 -3.07 -27.11 1.14
C PRO A 48 -3.85 -27.04 2.46
N ASP A 49 -4.29 -28.17 3.01
CA ASP A 49 -5.27 -28.17 4.11
C ASP A 49 -4.66 -27.68 5.43
N ASP A 50 -3.42 -28.05 5.70
CA ASP A 50 -2.70 -27.62 6.91
C ASP A 50 -2.39 -26.13 6.90
N TRP A 51 -1.99 -25.57 5.76
CA TRP A 51 -1.76 -24.13 5.63
C TRP A 51 -3.08 -23.35 5.71
N ALA A 52 -4.11 -23.80 4.98
CA ALA A 52 -5.41 -23.14 4.99
C ALA A 52 -6.08 -23.21 6.38
N ARG A 53 -5.93 -24.33 7.09
CA ARG A 53 -6.36 -24.48 8.47
C ARG A 53 -5.58 -23.54 9.38
N LYS A 54 -4.25 -23.49 9.29
CA LYS A 54 -3.41 -22.56 10.09
C LYS A 54 -3.76 -21.09 9.82
N GLU A 55 -3.94 -20.69 8.57
CA GLU A 55 -4.38 -19.34 8.24
C GLU A 55 -5.75 -19.05 8.84
N ARG A 56 -6.72 -19.97 8.73
CA ARG A 56 -8.05 -19.78 9.33
C ARG A 56 -7.98 -19.69 10.86
N GLU A 57 -7.24 -20.59 11.50
CA GLU A 57 -7.05 -20.62 12.96
C GLU A 57 -6.33 -19.37 13.49
N GLN A 58 -5.46 -18.78 12.68
CA GLN A 58 -4.75 -17.54 12.99
C GLN A 58 -5.47 -16.28 12.50
N ASP A 59 -6.69 -16.43 11.97
CA ASP A 59 -7.50 -15.32 11.47
C ASP A 59 -6.81 -14.56 10.31
N PHE A 60 -6.40 -15.33 9.31
CA PHE A 60 -5.87 -14.94 8.00
C PHE A 60 -4.73 -13.91 8.01
N PRO A 61 -3.66 -14.09 8.81
CA PRO A 61 -2.58 -13.12 8.95
C PRO A 61 -1.88 -12.83 7.62
N THR A 62 -1.72 -13.81 6.73
CA THR A 62 -1.09 -13.60 5.43
C THR A 62 -1.96 -12.71 4.53
N VAL A 63 -3.28 -12.98 4.49
CA VAL A 63 -4.21 -12.16 3.70
C VAL A 63 -4.21 -10.73 4.22
N LYS A 64 -4.29 -10.52 5.53
CA LYS A 64 -4.29 -9.19 6.14
C LYS A 64 -3.00 -8.41 5.87
N ARG A 65 -1.83 -9.06 5.92
CA ARG A 65 -0.54 -8.45 5.53
C ARG A 65 -0.55 -7.94 4.09
N HIS A 66 -0.98 -8.77 3.16
CA HIS A 66 -1.02 -8.40 1.75
C HIS A 66 -2.05 -7.29 1.49
N SER A 67 -3.21 -7.39 2.12
CA SER A 67 -4.25 -6.36 2.03
C SER A 67 -3.76 -5.03 2.60
N LEU A 68 -3.10 -5.02 3.77
CA LEU A 68 -2.54 -3.80 4.35
C LEU A 68 -1.53 -3.12 3.42
N ILE A 69 -0.57 -3.89 2.89
CA ILE A 69 0.43 -3.39 1.94
C ILE A 69 -0.24 -2.84 0.68
N SER A 70 -1.27 -3.53 0.18
CA SER A 70 -1.99 -3.12 -1.04
C SER A 70 -2.80 -1.85 -0.81
N MET A 71 -3.50 -1.73 0.32
CA MET A 71 -4.24 -0.51 0.70
C MET A 71 -3.30 0.68 0.84
N TRP A 72 -2.15 0.49 1.50
CA TRP A 72 -1.15 1.53 1.63
C TRP A 72 -0.59 1.97 0.28
N GLY A 73 -0.22 1.02 -0.59
CA GLY A 73 0.26 1.34 -1.94
C GLY A 73 -0.79 2.05 -2.78
N ALA A 74 -2.07 1.68 -2.66
CA ALA A 74 -3.15 2.39 -3.34
C ALA A 74 -3.29 3.84 -2.85
N LEU A 75 -3.14 4.09 -1.54
CA LEU A 75 -3.12 5.43 -0.98
C LEU A 75 -1.94 6.25 -1.53
N GLU A 76 -0.72 5.70 -1.54
CA GLU A 76 0.48 6.37 -2.08
C GLU A 76 0.29 6.76 -3.54
N VAL A 77 -0.23 5.85 -4.36
CA VAL A 77 -0.52 6.11 -5.79
C VAL A 77 -1.59 7.19 -5.95
N ALA A 78 -2.67 7.14 -5.16
CA ALA A 78 -3.73 8.14 -5.24
C ALA A 78 -3.23 9.56 -4.89
N ILE A 79 -2.35 9.67 -3.90
CA ILE A 79 -1.71 10.94 -3.51
C ILE A 79 -0.81 11.45 -4.65
N GLU A 80 0.08 10.59 -5.17
CA GLU A 80 0.98 10.93 -6.28
C GLU A 80 0.19 11.40 -7.51
N ASP A 81 -0.79 10.61 -7.94
CA ASP A 81 -1.59 10.91 -9.14
C ASP A 81 -2.41 12.19 -8.95
N THR A 82 -2.98 12.43 -7.76
CA THR A 82 -3.69 13.70 -7.47
C THR A 82 -2.75 14.90 -7.61
N PHE A 83 -1.56 14.81 -7.01
CA PHE A 83 -0.54 15.86 -7.09
C PHE A 83 -0.10 16.12 -8.54
N VAL A 84 0.15 15.05 -9.29
CA VAL A 84 0.57 15.11 -10.70
C VAL A 84 -0.52 15.73 -11.56
N GLN A 85 -1.77 15.30 -11.41
CA GLN A 85 -2.89 15.85 -12.18
C GLN A 85 -3.09 17.34 -11.91
N ILE A 86 -2.94 17.80 -10.67
CA ILE A 86 -3.01 19.23 -10.37
C ILE A 86 -1.88 19.99 -11.07
N LEU A 87 -0.64 19.52 -11.00
CA LEU A 87 0.48 20.20 -11.66
C LEU A 87 0.34 20.27 -13.18
N LEU A 88 -0.27 19.26 -13.81
CA LEU A 88 -0.49 19.24 -15.25
C LEU A 88 -1.59 20.20 -15.70
N ASN A 89 -2.54 20.54 -14.81
CA ASN A 89 -3.73 21.31 -15.16
C ASN A 89 -3.78 22.72 -14.51
N ASP A 90 -2.95 23.01 -13.50
CA ASP A 90 -2.89 24.33 -12.86
C ASP A 90 -1.45 24.91 -12.82
N PRO A 91 -1.14 25.89 -13.66
CA PRO A 91 0.14 26.60 -13.65
C PRO A 91 0.48 27.29 -12.31
N PHE A 92 -0.52 27.72 -11.52
CA PHE A 92 -0.29 28.36 -10.23
C PHE A 92 0.19 27.38 -9.15
N ALA A 93 -0.20 26.10 -9.25
CA ALA A 93 0.29 25.05 -8.35
C ALA A 93 1.80 24.85 -8.50
N LEU A 94 2.33 24.99 -9.73
CA LEU A 94 3.77 24.89 -9.99
C LEU A 94 4.58 25.98 -9.26
N ALA A 95 4.09 27.21 -9.26
CA ALA A 95 4.74 28.32 -8.54
C ALA A 95 4.83 28.04 -7.03
N SER A 96 3.79 27.44 -6.45
CA SER A 96 3.74 27.07 -5.03
C SER A 96 4.75 25.97 -4.68
N VAL A 97 4.90 24.96 -5.55
CA VAL A 97 5.94 23.92 -5.39
C VAL A 97 7.35 24.52 -5.46
N PHE A 98 7.60 25.48 -6.36
CA PHE A 98 8.90 26.16 -6.45
C PHE A 98 9.17 27.08 -5.27
N ALA A 99 8.14 27.69 -4.66
CA ALA A 99 8.27 28.48 -3.45
C ALA A 99 8.77 27.64 -2.25
N LEU A 100 8.50 26.32 -2.24
CA LEU A 100 9.12 25.38 -1.30
C LEU A 100 10.61 25.14 -1.59
N GLY A 101 11.20 25.76 -2.62
CA GLY A 101 12.59 25.58 -3.03
C GLY A 101 12.84 24.22 -3.70
N VAL A 102 11.82 23.60 -4.29
CA VAL A 102 11.97 22.42 -5.14
C VAL A 102 12.45 22.89 -6.51
N LYS A 103 13.61 22.42 -6.96
CA LYS A 103 14.16 22.81 -8.27
C LYS A 103 13.39 22.10 -9.39
N GLY A 104 12.96 22.85 -10.39
CA GLY A 104 12.40 22.31 -11.64
C GLY A 104 13.43 21.68 -12.56
N GLY A 105 12.96 21.03 -13.64
CA GLY A 105 13.80 20.70 -14.80
C GLY A 105 14.16 21.96 -15.59
N LYS A 106 15.21 21.91 -16.42
CA LYS A 106 15.59 23.04 -17.27
C LYS A 106 14.57 23.20 -18.40
N GLY A 107 13.85 24.33 -18.43
CA GLY A 107 13.43 24.97 -19.69
C GLY A 107 12.26 24.38 -20.49
N HIS A 108 11.29 23.71 -19.86
CA HIS A 108 10.06 23.34 -20.55
C HIS A 108 8.92 24.32 -20.22
N SER A 109 8.28 24.87 -21.26
CA SER A 109 7.09 25.71 -21.13
C SER A 109 5.82 24.91 -20.79
N VAL A 110 5.83 23.60 -21.07
CA VAL A 110 4.74 22.67 -20.76
C VAL A 110 5.30 21.53 -19.93
N LEU A 111 4.69 21.27 -18.78
CA LEU A 111 5.09 20.19 -17.88
C LEU A 111 4.62 18.85 -18.46
N THR A 112 5.53 17.88 -18.61
CA THR A 112 5.13 16.50 -18.96
C THR A 112 4.73 15.72 -17.70
N GLU A 113 3.99 14.63 -17.84
CA GLU A 113 3.66 13.76 -16.69
C GLU A 113 4.93 13.26 -15.97
N ARG A 114 5.98 12.93 -16.74
CA ARG A 114 7.27 12.54 -16.18
C ARG A 114 7.89 13.63 -15.33
N ASP A 115 7.82 14.88 -15.77
CA ASP A 115 8.32 16.03 -15.01
C ASP A 115 7.50 16.27 -13.74
N ALA A 116 6.17 16.18 -13.83
CA ALA A 116 5.27 16.29 -12.69
C ALA A 116 5.56 15.22 -11.62
N ARG A 117 5.73 13.95 -12.02
CA ARG A 117 6.12 12.87 -11.10
C ARG A 117 7.51 13.10 -10.49
N MET A 118 8.43 13.71 -11.23
CA MET A 118 9.74 14.08 -10.70
C MET A 118 9.65 15.19 -9.65
N LEU A 119 8.79 16.18 -9.88
CA LEU A 119 8.50 17.24 -8.90
C LEU A 119 7.87 16.66 -7.63
N TYR A 120 6.87 15.78 -7.76
CA TYR A 120 6.28 15.07 -6.63
C TYR A 120 7.34 14.39 -5.76
N ARG A 121 8.21 13.55 -6.36
CA ARG A 121 9.27 12.85 -5.63
C ARG A 121 10.25 13.80 -4.93
N ARG A 122 10.57 14.94 -5.54
CA ARG A 122 11.45 15.95 -4.94
C ARG A 122 10.78 16.66 -3.78
N THR A 123 9.51 17.00 -3.91
CA THR A 123 8.68 17.59 -2.84
C THR A 123 8.58 16.62 -1.66
N GLU A 124 8.19 15.37 -1.91
CA GLU A 124 8.10 14.33 -0.87
C GLU A 124 9.45 14.12 -0.17
N SER A 125 10.54 13.99 -0.93
CA SER A 125 11.89 13.83 -0.37
C SER A 125 12.29 15.01 0.51
N LYS A 126 11.87 16.23 0.18
CA LYS A 126 12.18 17.44 0.97
C LYS A 126 11.41 17.44 2.30
N LEU A 127 10.19 16.92 2.31
CA LEU A 127 9.30 16.90 3.46
C LEU A 127 9.41 15.62 4.31
N ARG A 128 10.20 14.62 3.88
CA ARG A 128 10.36 13.32 4.55
C ARG A 128 10.89 13.38 6.00
N HIS A 129 11.47 14.50 6.42
CA HIS A 129 11.93 14.70 7.79
C HIS A 129 10.77 14.95 8.77
N LEU A 130 9.60 15.33 8.28
CA LEU A 130 8.40 15.54 9.08
C LEU A 130 7.71 14.20 9.42
N PRO A 131 6.89 14.15 10.47
CA PRO A 131 5.98 13.04 10.71
C PRO A 131 5.12 12.75 9.46
N PHE A 132 4.79 11.48 9.22
CA PHE A 132 4.14 11.06 7.97
C PHE A 132 2.89 11.88 7.62
N ALA A 133 1.95 12.02 8.56
CA ALA A 133 0.72 12.77 8.34
C ALA A 133 0.99 14.25 7.99
N GLU A 134 1.93 14.88 8.69
CA GLU A 134 2.33 16.26 8.42
C GLU A 134 3.02 16.38 7.05
N SER A 135 3.92 15.45 6.70
CA SER A 135 4.57 15.42 5.39
C SER A 135 3.55 15.29 4.26
N LEU A 136 2.50 14.50 4.45
CA LEU A 136 1.40 14.35 3.51
C LEU A 136 0.59 15.65 3.36
N GLN A 137 0.20 16.26 4.48
CA GLN A 137 -0.52 17.53 4.49
C GLN A 137 0.28 18.63 3.79
N GLN A 138 1.58 18.75 4.08
CA GLN A 138 2.47 19.74 3.46
C GLN A 138 2.70 19.45 1.97
N THR A 139 2.80 18.18 1.58
CA THR A 139 2.94 17.78 0.17
C THR A 139 1.71 18.23 -0.63
N LEU A 140 0.50 17.90 -0.17
CA LEU A 140 -0.73 18.30 -0.86
C LEU A 140 -1.00 19.82 -0.77
N ALA A 141 -0.67 20.45 0.35
CA ALA A 141 -0.79 21.91 0.50
C ALA A 141 0.10 22.67 -0.49
N SER A 142 1.24 22.09 -0.90
CA SER A 142 2.13 22.70 -1.89
C SER A 142 1.53 22.83 -3.29
N VAL A 143 0.46 22.08 -3.58
CA VAL A 143 -0.34 22.18 -4.81
C VAL A 143 -1.73 22.77 -4.54
N GLY A 144 -1.93 23.40 -3.38
CA GLY A 144 -3.17 24.09 -3.02
C GLY A 144 -4.24 23.22 -2.37
N LEU A 145 -3.98 21.93 -2.11
CA LEU A 145 -4.93 21.05 -1.43
C LEU A 145 -4.76 21.08 0.08
N LYS A 146 -5.81 21.48 0.81
CA LYS A 146 -5.82 21.52 2.28
C LYS A 146 -6.34 20.20 2.86
N LEU A 147 -5.44 19.25 3.08
CA LEU A 147 -5.79 17.99 3.73
C LEU A 147 -5.93 18.16 5.25
N ILE A 148 -7.03 17.67 5.83
CA ILE A 148 -7.27 17.68 7.28
C ILE A 148 -7.09 16.28 7.83
N VAL A 149 -6.04 16.09 8.64
CA VAL A 149 -5.78 14.82 9.32
C VAL A 149 -6.00 14.99 10.81
N ARG A 150 -6.97 14.26 11.37
CA ARG A 150 -7.23 14.24 12.82
C ARG A 150 -6.05 13.57 13.55
N SER A 151 -5.72 14.05 14.74
CA SER A 151 -4.59 13.56 15.55
C SER A 151 -4.62 12.04 15.78
N HIS A 152 -5.81 11.49 16.02
CA HIS A 152 -6.01 10.05 16.15
C HIS A 152 -5.61 9.28 14.87
N HIS A 153 -6.06 9.72 13.70
CA HIS A 153 -5.70 9.10 12.42
C HIS A 153 -4.22 9.30 12.07
N ALA A 154 -3.64 10.45 12.43
CA ALA A 154 -2.20 10.68 12.26
C ALA A 154 -1.37 9.65 13.03
N THR A 155 -1.79 9.29 14.25
CA THR A 155 -1.15 8.26 15.06
C THR A 155 -1.30 6.88 14.42
N ILE A 156 -2.50 6.53 13.93
CA ILE A 156 -2.75 5.28 13.18
C ILE A 156 -1.80 5.18 11.98
N LEU A 157 -1.73 6.23 11.16
CA LEU A 157 -0.93 6.22 9.93
C LEU A 157 0.57 6.09 10.21
N ALA A 158 1.06 6.70 11.29
CA ALA A 158 2.45 6.52 11.72
C ALA A 158 2.74 5.05 12.06
N GLU A 159 1.85 4.40 12.81
CA GLU A 159 1.96 2.99 13.17
C GLU A 159 1.87 2.08 11.94
N VAL A 160 0.90 2.32 11.04
CA VAL A 160 0.74 1.58 9.79
C VAL A 160 1.97 1.72 8.89
N ASN A 161 2.51 2.93 8.74
CA ASN A 161 3.70 3.18 7.94
C ASN A 161 4.90 2.38 8.47
N GLU A 162 5.13 2.37 9.78
CA GLU A 162 6.23 1.59 10.37
C GLU A 162 6.00 0.08 10.26
N VAL A 163 4.79 -0.41 10.48
CA VAL A 163 4.44 -1.82 10.27
C VAL A 163 4.61 -2.23 8.81
N ARG A 164 4.18 -1.40 7.85
CA ARG A 164 4.43 -1.63 6.41
C ARG A 164 5.92 -1.69 6.12
N ASN A 165 6.72 -0.81 6.73
CA ASN A 165 8.17 -0.80 6.55
C ASN A 165 8.86 -2.02 7.17
N THR A 166 8.43 -2.52 8.33
CA THR A 166 8.93 -3.78 8.89
C THR A 166 8.54 -4.97 8.01
N LEU A 167 7.30 -5.05 7.55
CA LEU A 167 6.83 -6.13 6.68
C LEU A 167 7.63 -6.22 5.37
N LEU A 168 7.86 -5.09 4.70
CA LEU A 168 8.49 -5.07 3.38
C LEU A 168 10.01 -5.19 3.40
N HIS A 169 10.67 -4.69 4.44
CA HIS A 169 12.13 -4.60 4.47
C HIS A 169 12.80 -5.46 5.54
N ARG A 170 12.05 -5.96 6.52
CA ARG A 170 12.58 -6.66 7.71
C ARG A 170 11.85 -7.97 8.01
N GLY A 171 11.10 -8.51 7.05
CA GLY A 171 10.32 -9.74 7.24
C GLY A 171 9.25 -9.65 8.33
N GLY A 172 8.81 -8.44 8.67
CA GLY A 172 7.85 -8.17 9.75
C GLY A 172 8.45 -8.11 11.15
N LEU A 173 9.76 -8.28 11.31
CA LEU A 173 10.44 -8.17 12.61
C LEU A 173 10.39 -6.73 13.14
N ILE A 174 9.90 -6.56 14.36
CA ILE A 174 9.94 -5.27 15.07
C ILE A 174 11.30 -5.11 15.76
N ASP A 175 12.03 -4.07 15.37
CA ASP A 175 13.33 -3.71 15.94
C ASP A 175 13.26 -2.40 16.75
N SER A 176 14.36 -2.06 17.41
CA SER A 176 14.49 -0.83 18.21
C SER A 176 14.24 0.46 17.40
N ARG A 177 14.50 0.43 16.09
CA ARG A 177 14.25 1.58 15.19
C ARG A 177 12.75 1.80 14.95
N ALA A 178 11.97 0.74 14.79
CA ALA A 178 10.52 0.85 14.67
C ALA A 178 9.93 1.39 15.98
N ILE A 179 10.41 0.89 17.13
CA ILE A 179 9.96 1.29 18.46
C ILE A 179 10.29 2.76 18.75
N SER A 180 11.49 3.23 18.37
CA SER A 180 11.87 4.63 18.57
C SER A 180 10.97 5.62 17.81
N ARG A 181 10.33 5.17 16.72
CA ARG A 181 9.41 5.97 15.92
C ARG A 181 7.96 5.83 16.36
N VAL A 182 7.57 4.62 16.75
CA VAL A 182 6.22 4.27 17.17
C VAL A 182 6.30 3.44 18.46
N PRO A 183 6.29 4.10 19.63
CA PRO A 183 6.48 3.42 20.92
C PRO A 183 5.41 2.36 21.25
N SER A 184 4.22 2.43 20.67
CA SER A 184 3.17 1.40 20.84
C SER A 184 3.62 0.01 20.35
N LEU A 185 4.66 -0.06 19.51
CA LEU A 185 5.22 -1.32 18.99
C LEU A 185 6.17 -2.01 19.97
N ALA A 186 6.54 -1.38 21.09
CA ALA A 186 7.53 -1.92 22.04
C ALA A 186 7.20 -3.34 22.52
N ARG A 187 5.90 -3.64 22.70
CA ARG A 187 5.43 -4.97 23.12
C ARG A 187 5.75 -6.11 22.14
N TYR A 188 6.21 -5.78 20.94
CA TYR A 188 6.54 -6.73 19.88
C TYR A 188 8.05 -6.81 19.59
N GLU A 189 8.90 -6.17 20.38
CA GLU A 189 10.36 -6.15 20.15
C GLU A 189 10.93 -7.56 19.94
N GLY A 190 11.69 -7.75 18.86
CA GLY A 190 12.30 -9.03 18.51
C GLY A 190 11.34 -10.08 17.96
N THR A 191 10.07 -9.74 17.74
CA THR A 191 9.05 -10.65 17.19
C THR A 191 8.50 -10.16 15.86
N ILE A 192 7.88 -11.08 15.11
CA ILE A 192 7.15 -10.73 13.88
C ILE A 192 5.83 -10.09 14.29
N PHE A 193 5.55 -8.88 13.79
CA PHE A 193 4.31 -8.19 14.08
C PHE A 193 3.08 -9.02 13.66
N PRO A 194 2.17 -9.36 14.60
CA PRO A 194 0.94 -10.03 14.28
C PRO A 194 -0.08 -9.01 13.75
N ILE A 195 -0.57 -9.20 12.53
CA ILE A 195 -1.68 -8.36 12.02
C ILE A 195 -2.99 -8.98 12.50
N SER A 196 -3.42 -8.57 13.69
CA SER A 196 -4.75 -8.91 14.20
C SER A 196 -5.86 -8.26 13.37
N GLU A 197 -7.08 -8.78 13.50
CA GLU A 197 -8.28 -8.12 12.95
C GLU A 197 -8.42 -6.67 13.43
N ASP A 198 -8.28 -6.43 14.74
CA ASP A 198 -8.36 -5.10 15.33
C ASP A 198 -7.37 -4.11 14.68
N PHE A 199 -6.10 -4.51 14.54
CA PHE A 199 -5.10 -3.68 13.89
C PHE A 199 -5.44 -3.44 12.42
N PHE A 200 -5.92 -4.46 11.71
CA PHE A 200 -6.31 -4.35 10.31
C PHE A 200 -7.47 -3.36 10.12
N LEU A 201 -8.52 -3.45 10.94
CA LEU A 201 -9.67 -2.54 10.88
C LEU A 201 -9.29 -1.12 11.27
N LYS A 202 -8.46 -0.94 12.32
CA LYS A 202 -7.87 0.36 12.69
C LYS A 202 -7.09 0.96 11.53
N SER A 203 -6.29 0.15 10.83
CA SER A 203 -5.51 0.59 9.67
C SER A 203 -6.41 1.00 8.51
N PHE A 204 -7.46 0.23 8.24
CA PHE A 204 -8.46 0.54 7.21
C PHE A 204 -9.17 1.87 7.49
N ASP A 205 -9.59 2.11 8.73
CA ASP A 205 -10.23 3.37 9.15
C ASP A 205 -9.30 4.57 8.95
N GLY A 206 -8.05 4.46 9.44
CA GLY A 206 -7.04 5.51 9.28
C GLY A 206 -6.76 5.86 7.81
N ILE A 207 -6.58 4.84 6.95
CA ILE A 207 -6.35 5.03 5.51
C ILE A 207 -7.60 5.63 4.84
N SER A 208 -8.79 5.10 5.12
CA SER A 208 -10.04 5.55 4.52
C SER A 208 -10.35 7.00 4.88
N SER A 209 -10.06 7.42 6.12
CA SER A 209 -10.23 8.82 6.51
C SER A 209 -9.34 9.77 5.69
N ILE A 210 -8.13 9.36 5.30
CA ILE A 210 -7.28 10.18 4.42
C ILE A 210 -7.88 10.30 3.04
N VAL A 211 -8.35 9.17 2.47
CA VAL A 211 -8.99 9.17 1.15
C VAL A 211 -10.20 10.11 1.14
N VAL A 212 -11.09 10.02 2.15
CA VAL A 212 -12.25 10.90 2.27
C VAL A 212 -11.84 12.37 2.40
N SER A 213 -10.84 12.68 3.24
CA SER A 213 -10.37 14.06 3.37
C SER A 213 -9.75 14.59 2.07
N MET A 214 -9.03 13.75 1.33
CA MET A 214 -8.44 14.11 0.04
C MET A 214 -9.51 14.38 -1.01
N MET A 215 -10.56 13.56 -1.08
CA MET A 215 -11.70 13.79 -1.97
C MET A 215 -12.39 15.12 -1.66
N GLY A 216 -12.59 15.46 -0.38
CA GLY A 216 -13.12 16.76 0.04
C GLY A 216 -12.23 17.92 -0.40
N ALA A 217 -10.92 17.82 -0.16
CA ALA A 217 -9.96 18.85 -0.55
C ALA A 217 -9.91 19.05 -2.08
N VAL A 218 -9.97 17.97 -2.87
CA VAL A 218 -10.02 18.04 -4.33
C VAL A 218 -11.33 18.69 -4.81
N GLY A 219 -12.46 18.39 -4.18
CA GLY A 219 -13.74 19.02 -4.48
C GLY A 219 -13.73 20.53 -4.22
N GLU A 220 -13.24 20.96 -3.06
CA GLU A 220 -13.09 22.39 -2.73
C GLU A 220 -12.14 23.10 -3.69
N TYR A 221 -11.02 22.44 -4.03
CA TYR A 221 -10.06 22.96 -5.00
C TYR A 221 -10.69 23.16 -6.37
N ALA A 222 -11.40 22.16 -6.90
CA ALA A 222 -12.08 22.25 -8.20
C ALA A 222 -13.11 23.39 -8.23
N LEU A 223 -13.90 23.54 -7.16
CA LEU A 223 -14.85 24.65 -7.03
C LEU A 223 -14.12 26.00 -7.08
N SER A 224 -13.04 26.17 -6.33
CA SER A 224 -12.29 27.45 -6.28
C SER A 224 -11.73 27.88 -7.65
N LYS A 225 -11.52 26.95 -8.58
CA LYS A 225 -10.95 27.21 -9.92
C LYS A 225 -12.03 27.47 -10.98
N HIS A 226 -13.22 26.87 -10.86
CA HIS A 226 -14.30 27.08 -11.82
C HIS A 226 -14.97 28.46 -11.73
N TRP A 227 -14.85 29.17 -10.60
CA TRP A 227 -15.36 30.55 -10.48
C TRP A 227 -14.60 31.57 -11.33
N VAL A 228 -13.48 31.20 -11.97
CA VAL A 228 -12.62 32.14 -12.73
C VAL A 228 -12.90 32.13 -14.25
N GLN A 229 -13.75 31.24 -14.77
CA GLN A 229 -13.94 31.08 -16.22
C GLN A 229 -15.23 31.70 -16.81
N HIS A 230 -15.97 32.51 -16.05
CA HIS A 230 -17.23 33.12 -16.51
C HIS A 230 -17.35 34.65 -16.34
N GLU A 231 -16.24 35.37 -16.16
CA GLU A 231 -16.18 36.85 -16.27
C GLU A 231 -15.23 37.28 -17.39
#